data_AF-W1JA15-F1
#
_entry.id   AF-W1JA15-F1
#
_cell.length_a   1.000
_cell.length_b   1.000
_cell.length_c   1.000
_cell.angle_alpha   90.00
_cell.angle_beta   90.00
_cell.angle_gamma   90.00
#
_symmetry.space_group_name_H-M   'P 1'
#
loop_
_entity.id
_entity.type
_entity.pdbx_description
1 polymer ?
#
loop_
_entity_poly.entity_id
_entity_poly.type
_entity_poly.pdbx_seq_one_letter_code
_entity_poly.pdbx_strand_id
1 'polypeptide(L)'
;MNYFLDKKTRQIYAYEDGVDRRGIISGLTPVSEAEALAIANPPPTPEQQQEQAESQKRYRLSQASNSIAPLQYAVDLKMATDRERDSLTEWKKYCVLLNRVDCSAAPDIDWPEVPE
;
A
#
# COMPACT_ATOMS: atom_id res chain seq x y z
N MET A 1 28.76 1.53 3.52
CA MET A 1 28.76 0.05 3.66
C MET A 1 28.95 -0.59 2.30
N ASN A 2 29.74 -1.66 2.22
CA ASN A 2 29.90 -2.47 1.03
C ASN A 2 29.11 -3.77 1.17
N TYR A 3 28.26 -4.08 0.19
CA TYR A 3 27.43 -5.27 0.20
C TYR A 3 27.99 -6.34 -0.73
N PHE A 4 27.90 -7.58 -0.30
CA PHE A 4 28.38 -8.73 -1.06
C PHE A 4 27.38 -9.88 -0.97
N LEU A 5 27.24 -10.62 -2.06
CA LEU A 5 26.35 -11.77 -2.22
C LEU A 5 27.16 -13.06 -2.34
N ASP A 6 26.82 -14.06 -1.53
CA ASP A 6 27.19 -15.45 -1.83
C ASP A 6 26.18 -16.02 -2.84
N LYS A 7 26.63 -16.28 -4.07
CA LYS A 7 25.76 -16.82 -5.13
C LYS A 7 25.26 -18.24 -4.86
N LYS A 8 25.92 -19.01 -3.99
CA LYS A 8 25.52 -20.39 -3.66
C LYS A 8 24.40 -20.42 -2.63
N THR A 9 24.51 -19.60 -1.58
CA THR A 9 23.56 -19.59 -0.45
C THR A 9 22.53 -18.47 -0.56
N ARG A 10 22.75 -17.50 -1.46
CA ARG A 10 21.99 -16.25 -1.57
C ARG A 10 22.04 -15.35 -0.31
N GLN A 11 23.00 -15.56 0.58
CA GLN A 11 23.20 -14.68 1.74
C GLN A 11 23.88 -13.37 1.35
N ILE A 12 23.41 -12.27 1.94
CA ILE A 12 23.99 -10.94 1.84
C ILE A 12 24.91 -10.69 3.04
N TYR A 13 26.11 -10.17 2.78
CA TYR A 13 27.06 -9.71 3.78
C TYR A 13 27.26 -8.20 3.62
N ALA A 14 27.18 -7.47 4.73
CA ALA A 14 27.48 -6.05 4.78
C ALA A 14 28.80 -5.84 5.54
N TYR A 15 29.73 -5.13 4.93
CA TYR A 15 31.00 -4.75 5.53
C TYR A 15 31.07 -3.23 5.63
N GLU A 16 31.70 -2.72 6.68
CA GLU A 16 31.98 -1.30 6.81
C GLU A 16 32.93 -0.82 5.70
N ASP A 17 32.90 0.49 5.44
CA ASP A 17 33.78 1.09 4.44
C ASP A 17 35.22 1.12 4.96
N GLY A 18 36.18 0.69 4.14
CA GLY A 18 37.60 0.63 4.51
C GLY A 18 38.07 -0.70 5.12
N VAL A 19 37.21 -1.73 5.18
CA VAL A 19 37.62 -3.09 5.57
C VAL A 19 38.66 -3.63 4.57
N ASP A 20 39.78 -4.15 5.09
CA ASP A 20 40.80 -4.83 4.28
C ASP A 20 40.18 -6.01 3.53
N ARG A 21 40.44 -6.12 2.22
CA ARG A 21 39.95 -7.21 1.37
C ARG A 21 40.34 -8.60 1.89
N ARG A 22 41.39 -8.73 2.70
CA ARG A 22 41.76 -9.98 3.38
C ARG A 22 40.78 -10.43 4.45
N GLY A 23 39.98 -9.51 5.01
CA GLY A 23 38.93 -9.79 5.99
C GLY A 23 37.57 -10.14 5.37
N ILE A 24 37.45 -10.07 4.04
CA ILE A 24 36.23 -10.41 3.31
C ILE A 24 36.23 -11.91 3.00
N ILE A 25 35.10 -12.59 3.20
CA ILE A 25 34.95 -14.00 2.86
C ILE A 25 35.23 -14.21 1.37
N SER A 26 36.04 -15.23 1.05
CA SER A 26 36.41 -15.51 -0.34
C SER A 26 35.22 -16.06 -1.14
N GLY A 27 35.14 -15.67 -2.42
CA GLY A 27 34.08 -16.13 -3.32
C GLY A 27 32.78 -15.32 -3.28
N LEU A 28 32.71 -14.25 -2.47
CA LEU A 28 31.58 -13.33 -2.51
C LEU A 28 31.64 -12.39 -3.72
N THR A 29 30.46 -12.02 -4.24
CA THR A 29 30.34 -11.07 -5.36
C THR A 29 29.88 -9.70 -4.83
N PRO A 30 30.57 -8.59 -5.13
CA PRO A 30 30.09 -7.27 -4.74
C PRO A 30 28.76 -6.97 -5.42
N VAL A 31 27.82 -6.39 -4.66
CA VAL A 31 26.50 -5.96 -5.13
C VAL A 31 26.24 -4.54 -4.64
N SER A 32 25.40 -3.82 -5.36
CA SER A 32 24.92 -2.52 -4.89
C SER A 32 24.04 -2.68 -3.64
N GLU A 33 23.92 -1.61 -2.86
CA GLU A 33 22.96 -1.56 -1.75
C GLU A 33 21.53 -1.83 -2.22
N ALA A 34 21.14 -1.29 -3.39
CA ALA A 34 19.82 -1.53 -3.97
C ALA A 34 19.58 -3.02 -4.28
N GLU A 35 20.56 -3.71 -4.88
CA GLU A 35 20.47 -5.16 -5.12
C GLU A 35 20.43 -5.96 -3.82
N ALA A 36 21.24 -5.56 -2.83
CA ALA A 36 21.26 -6.20 -1.52
C ALA A 36 19.92 -6.06 -0.79
N LEU A 37 19.32 -4.87 -0.82
CA LEU A 37 18.01 -4.60 -0.27
C LEU A 37 16.91 -5.35 -1.01
N ALA A 38 16.92 -5.39 -2.35
CA ALA A 38 15.95 -6.15 -3.14
C ALA A 38 16.05 -7.67 -2.90
N ILE A 39 17.22 -8.18 -2.50
CA ILE A 39 17.39 -9.59 -2.11
C ILE A 39 16.87 -9.84 -0.69
N ALA A 40 17.15 -8.93 0.26
CA ALA A 40 16.77 -9.07 1.66
C ALA A 40 15.28 -8.78 1.90
N ASN A 41 14.73 -7.82 1.15
CA ASN A 41 13.34 -7.39 1.18
C ASN A 41 12.88 -7.13 -0.26
N PRO A 42 12.43 -8.17 -0.98
CA PRO A 42 12.02 -8.01 -2.37
C PRO A 42 10.87 -7.01 -2.47
N PRO A 43 10.83 -6.20 -3.54
CA PRO A 43 9.66 -5.39 -3.81
C PRO A 43 8.43 -6.30 -3.96
N PRO A 44 7.24 -5.82 -3.56
CA PRO A 44 6.03 -6.61 -3.70
C PRO A 44 5.77 -6.96 -5.17
N THR A 45 5.26 -8.17 -5.43
CA THR A 45 4.86 -8.58 -6.78
C THR A 45 3.63 -7.78 -7.24
N PRO A 46 3.33 -7.73 -8.55
CA PRO A 46 2.11 -7.10 -9.04
C PRO A 46 0.84 -7.65 -8.37
N GLU A 47 0.78 -8.96 -8.12
CA GLU A 47 -0.34 -9.59 -7.42
C GLU A 47 -0.43 -9.11 -5.97
N GLN A 48 0.71 -9.01 -5.26
CA GLN A 48 0.74 -8.47 -3.90
C GLN A 48 0.33 -7.00 -3.86
N GLN A 49 0.73 -6.21 -4.85
CA GLN A 49 0.31 -4.80 -4.98
C GLN A 49 -1.20 -4.71 -5.23
N GLN A 50 -1.75 -5.55 -6.10
CA GLN A 50 -3.19 -5.62 -6.35
C GLN A 50 -3.97 -6.06 -5.11
N GLU A 51 -3.50 -7.06 -4.35
CA GLU A 51 -4.12 -7.48 -3.10
C GLU A 51 -4.11 -6.38 -2.03
N GLN A 52 -3.02 -5.60 -1.95
CA GLN A 52 -2.93 -4.44 -1.07
C GLN A 52 -3.94 -3.36 -1.48
N ALA A 53 -4.06 -3.06 -2.77
CA ALA A 53 -5.05 -2.12 -3.30
C ALA A 53 -6.48 -2.57 -3.02
N GLU A 54 -6.80 -3.84 -3.23
CA GLU A 54 -8.08 -4.47 -2.87
C GLU A 54 -8.39 -4.30 -1.38
N SER A 55 -7.39 -4.51 -0.51
CA SER A 55 -7.52 -4.29 0.93
C SER A 55 -7.81 -2.83 1.28
N GLN A 56 -7.11 -1.90 0.63
CA GLN A 56 -7.33 -0.47 0.81
C GLN A 56 -8.74 -0.05 0.35
N LYS A 57 -9.23 -0.57 -0.78
CA LYS A 57 -10.60 -0.35 -1.26
C LYS A 57 -11.64 -0.82 -0.23
N ARG A 58 -11.47 -2.03 0.31
CA ARG A 58 -12.35 -2.56 1.38
C ARG A 58 -12.34 -1.68 2.63
N TYR A 59 -11.16 -1.24 3.06
CA TYR A 59 -11.03 -0.34 4.20
C TYR A 59 -11.77 0.99 3.97
N ARG A 60 -11.58 1.63 2.81
CA ARG A 60 -12.27 2.87 2.44
C ARG A 60 -13.79 2.71 2.39
N LEU A 61 -14.29 1.60 1.85
CA LEU A 61 -15.72 1.27 1.83
C LEU A 61 -16.28 1.07 3.25
N SER A 62 -15.50 0.47 4.16
CA SER A 62 -15.89 0.31 5.56
C SER A 62 -16.00 1.67 6.26
N GLN A 63 -15.05 2.59 6.04
CA GLN A 63 -15.12 3.94 6.59
C GLN A 63 -16.36 4.68 6.06
N ALA A 64 -16.61 4.61 4.75
CA ALA A 64 -17.79 5.23 4.16
C ALA A 64 -19.10 4.66 4.72
N SER A 65 -19.16 3.35 4.96
CA SER A 65 -20.33 2.71 5.60
C SER A 65 -20.58 3.27 7.01
N ASN A 66 -19.52 3.52 7.79
CA ASN A 66 -19.61 4.10 9.13
C ASN A 66 -20.12 5.55 9.10
N SER A 67 -19.78 6.34 8.08
CA SER A 67 -20.32 7.69 7.88
C SER A 67 -21.77 7.66 7.40
N ILE A 68 -22.12 6.74 6.49
CA ILE A 68 -23.46 6.62 5.90
C ILE A 68 -24.50 6.19 6.92
N ALA A 69 -24.19 5.24 7.81
CA ALA A 69 -25.15 4.67 8.76
C ALA A 69 -25.91 5.73 9.60
N PRO A 70 -25.24 6.63 10.34
CA PRO A 70 -25.93 7.65 11.12
C PRO A 70 -26.73 8.64 10.25
N LEU A 71 -26.19 9.04 9.10
CA LEU A 71 -26.87 9.95 8.17
C LEU A 71 -28.15 9.31 7.60
N GLN A 72 -28.08 8.02 7.29
CA GLN A 72 -29.22 7.26 6.81
C GLN A 72 -30.28 7.13 7.91
N TYR A 73 -29.90 6.89 9.16
CA TYR A 73 -30.85 6.91 10.29
C TYR A 73 -31.53 8.27 10.45
N ALA A 74 -30.80 9.37 10.31
CA ALA A 74 -31.40 10.71 10.37
C ALA A 74 -32.43 10.91 9.25
N VAL A 75 -32.16 10.42 8.03
CA VAL A 75 -33.13 10.47 6.92
C VAL A 75 -34.34 9.59 7.20
N ASP A 76 -34.12 8.35 7.64
CA ASP A 76 -35.19 7.37 7.88
C ASP A 76 -36.14 7.83 9.00
N LEU A 77 -35.58 8.45 10.05
CA LEU A 77 -36.35 9.03 11.16
C LEU A 77 -36.93 10.42 10.84
N LYS A 78 -36.70 10.94 9.62
CA LYS A 78 -37.11 12.28 9.18
C LYS A 78 -36.54 13.42 10.04
N MET A 79 -35.35 13.19 10.62
CA MET A 79 -34.61 14.12 11.45
C MET A 79 -33.46 14.81 10.70
N ALA A 80 -33.12 14.35 9.50
CA ALA A 80 -32.00 14.89 8.73
C ALA A 80 -32.20 16.35 8.35
N THR A 81 -31.16 17.14 8.60
CA THR A 81 -30.94 18.48 8.05
C THR A 81 -30.62 18.41 6.55
N ASP A 82 -30.72 19.54 5.83
CA ASP A 82 -30.29 19.62 4.43
C ASP A 82 -28.82 19.22 4.26
N ARG A 83 -27.95 19.67 5.18
CA ARG A 83 -26.52 19.33 5.17
C ARG A 83 -26.29 17.82 5.29
N GLU A 84 -26.99 17.15 6.21
CA GLU A 84 -26.86 15.69 6.36
C GLU A 84 -27.35 14.93 5.12
N ARG A 85 -28.38 15.45 4.43
CA ARG A 85 -28.85 14.87 3.15
C ARG A 85 -27.81 15.03 2.04
N ASP A 86 -27.16 16.18 1.97
CA ASP A 86 -26.10 16.46 1.01
C ASP A 86 -24.88 15.56 1.29
N SER A 87 -24.39 15.53 2.53
CA SER A 87 -23.30 14.64 2.94
C SER A 87 -23.63 13.16 2.66
N LEU A 88 -24.85 12.70 2.95
CA LEU A 88 -25.27 11.33 2.64
C LEU A 88 -25.17 11.02 1.14
N THR A 89 -25.51 11.99 0.30
CA THR A 89 -25.42 11.86 -1.15
C THR A 89 -23.96 11.78 -1.61
N GLU A 90 -23.08 12.60 -1.06
CA GLU A 90 -21.65 12.60 -1.37
C GLU A 90 -20.97 11.29 -0.94
N TRP A 91 -21.24 10.82 0.28
CA TRP A 91 -20.74 9.53 0.76
C TRP A 91 -21.22 8.35 -0.10
N LYS A 92 -22.48 8.35 -0.54
CA LYS A 92 -23.00 7.34 -1.48
C LYS A 92 -22.32 7.40 -2.84
N LYS A 93 -22.08 8.59 -3.40
CA LYS A 93 -21.32 8.78 -4.64
C LYS A 93 -19.89 8.25 -4.49
N TYR A 94 -19.23 8.56 -3.38
CA TYR A 94 -17.89 8.07 -3.06
C TYR A 94 -17.83 6.54 -3.03
N CYS A 95 -18.78 5.85 -2.37
CA CYS A 95 -18.88 4.40 -2.41
C CYS A 95 -19.01 3.84 -3.84
N VAL A 96 -19.80 4.49 -4.69
CA VAL A 96 -19.95 4.08 -6.10
C VAL A 96 -18.64 4.26 -6.87
N LEU A 97 -17.94 5.38 -6.67
CA LEU A 97 -16.63 5.64 -7.29
C LEU A 97 -15.59 4.63 -6.83
N LEU A 98 -15.50 4.36 -5.52
CA LEU A 98 -14.60 3.34 -4.97
C LEU A 98 -14.85 1.97 -5.58
N ASN A 99 -16.10 1.55 -5.72
CA ASN A 99 -16.43 0.26 -6.32
C ASN A 99 -15.95 0.13 -7.78
N ARG A 100 -15.85 1.25 -8.50
CA ARG A 100 -15.36 1.31 -9.88
C ARG A 100 -13.84 1.39 -10.01
N VAL A 101 -13.11 1.62 -8.93
CA VAL A 101 -11.64 1.60 -8.94
C VAL A 101 -11.15 0.23 -9.37
N ASP A 102 -10.28 0.22 -10.38
CA ASP A 102 -9.55 -0.96 -10.87
C ASP A 102 -8.27 -1.17 -10.05
N CYS A 103 -8.27 -2.18 -9.20
CA CYS A 103 -7.12 -2.49 -8.34
C CYS A 103 -5.95 -3.13 -9.10
N SER A 104 -6.16 -3.59 -10.35
CA SER A 104 -5.09 -4.15 -11.18
C SER A 104 -4.10 -3.09 -11.69
N ALA A 105 -4.46 -1.81 -11.61
CA ALA A 105 -3.59 -0.68 -11.93
C ALA A 105 -2.57 -0.35 -10.81
N ALA A 106 -2.53 -1.12 -9.72
CA ALA A 106 -1.59 -0.90 -8.64
C ALA A 106 -0.12 -0.91 -9.14
N PRO A 107 0.76 -0.06 -8.57
CA PRO A 107 0.51 0.85 -7.44
C PRO A 107 -0.12 2.21 -7.84
N ASP A 108 -0.25 2.49 -9.15
CA ASP A 108 -0.66 3.79 -9.69
C ASP A 108 -2.19 3.92 -9.76
N ILE A 109 -2.82 4.02 -8.59
CA ILE A 109 -4.28 4.14 -8.47
C ILE A 109 -4.69 5.54 -8.03
N ASP A 110 -5.50 6.20 -8.85
CA ASP A 110 -6.19 7.44 -8.51
C ASP A 110 -7.41 7.15 -7.63
N TRP A 111 -7.21 7.19 -6.31
CA TRP A 111 -8.30 7.01 -5.36
C TRP A 111 -9.24 8.22 -5.37
N PRO A 112 -10.58 8.01 -5.35
CA PRO A 112 -11.51 9.12 -5.21
C PRO A 112 -11.27 9.86 -3.89
N GLU A 113 -11.54 11.16 -3.88
CA GLU A 113 -11.43 12.00 -2.70
C GLU A 113 -12.49 11.64 -1.66
N VAL A 114 -12.09 11.68 -0.38
CA VAL A 114 -13.00 11.41 0.74
C VAL A 114 -13.90 12.62 0.94
N PRO A 115 -15.23 12.46 1.01
CA PRO A 115 -16.15 13.55 1.32
C PRO A 115 -15.95 14.13 2.73
N GLU A 116 -16.37 15.38 2.93
CA GLU A 116 -16.39 16.05 4.24
C GLU A 116 -17.59 15.64 5.12
#